data_AF-A0A3L7BUE4-F1
#
_entry.id   AF-A0A3L7BUE4-F1
#
_cell.length_a   1.000
_cell.length_b   1.000
_cell.length_c   1.000
_cell.angle_alpha   90.00
_cell.angle_beta   90.00
_cell.angle_gamma   90.00
#
_symmetry.space_group_name_H-M   'P 1'
#
loop_
_entity.id
_entity.type
_entity.pdbx_description
1 polymer ?
#
loop_
_entity_poly.entity_id
_entity_poly.type
_entity_poly.pdbx_seq_one_letter_code
_entity_poly.pdbx_strand_id
1 'polypeptide(L)'
;MTVVRGLREALMLFLIATVLVAAAAAVWVAVDGGDYISRLGIALMVVGALFGVTGDLTLSRIGMLGPRATFGLAPEREEAGGGRVLTGVGIFLFVGLPLMLIGILLIT
;
A
#
# COMPACT_ATOMS: atom_id res chain seq x y z
N MET A 1 11.07 -2.84 20.25
CA MET A 1 11.82 -2.58 19.00
C MET A 1 11.04 -2.97 17.73
N THR A 2 10.12 -3.94 17.80
CA THR A 2 9.26 -4.36 16.68
C THR A 2 8.30 -3.26 16.21
N VAL A 3 7.63 -2.55 17.13
CA VAL A 3 6.68 -1.48 16.80
C VAL A 3 7.33 -0.34 15.99
N VAL A 4 8.50 0.14 16.43
CA VAL A 4 9.25 1.20 15.73
C VAL A 4 9.67 0.74 14.33
N ARG A 5 10.03 -0.53 14.17
CA ARG A 5 10.37 -1.12 12.88
C ARG A 5 9.14 -1.15 11.94
N GLY A 6 7.98 -1.58 12.44
CA GLY A 6 6.74 -1.57 11.66
C GLY A 6 6.31 -0.16 11.24
N LEU A 7 6.44 0.81 12.14
CA LEU A 7 6.15 2.21 11.83
C LEU A 7 7.10 2.77 10.76
N ARG A 8 8.39 2.41 10.82
CA ARG A 8 9.37 2.79 9.80
C ARG A 8 9.06 2.17 8.45
N GLU A 9 8.69 0.89 8.42
CA GLU A 9 8.28 0.19 7.19
C GLU A 9 7.05 0.85 6.56
N ALA A 10 6.02 1.17 7.36
CA ALA A 10 4.84 1.88 6.89
C ALA A 10 5.16 3.28 6.36
N LEU A 11 5.97 4.05 7.10
CA LEU A 11 6.36 5.40 6.71
C LEU A 11 7.17 5.40 5.41
N MET A 12 8.10 4.45 5.23
CA MET A 12 8.84 4.29 3.98
C MET A 12 7.91 3.95 2.81
N LEU A 13 6.98 3.00 3.00
CA LEU A 13 6.03 2.62 1.95
C LEU A 13 5.12 3.80 1.58
N PHE A 14 4.63 4.53 2.56
CA PHE A 14 3.84 5.74 2.35
C PHE A 14 4.60 6.78 1.52
N LEU A 15 5.83 7.11 1.92
CA LEU A 15 6.64 8.10 1.20
C LEU A 15 6.91 7.68 -0.25
N ILE A 16 7.28 6.42 -0.48
CA ILE A 16 7.53 5.91 -1.84
C ILE A 16 6.26 5.98 -2.68
N ALA A 17 5.13 5.54 -2.12
CA ALA A 17 3.84 5.60 -2.81
C ALA A 17 3.46 7.05 -3.16
N THR A 18 3.57 7.98 -2.22
CA THR A 18 3.28 9.41 -2.47
C THR A 18 4.13 9.98 -3.59
N VAL A 19 5.44 9.71 -3.59
CA VAL A 19 6.35 10.20 -4.65
C VAL A 19 5.99 9.62 -6.01
N LEU A 20 5.71 8.32 -6.09
CA LEU A 20 5.32 7.67 -7.34
C LEU A 20 3.98 8.20 -7.87
N VAL A 21 3.00 8.39 -6.99
CA VAL A 21 1.70 8.96 -7.36
C VAL A 21 1.84 10.40 -7.83
N ALA A 22 2.66 11.21 -7.17
CA ALA A 22 2.95 12.58 -7.61
C ALA A 22 3.60 12.61 -9.00
N ALA A 23 4.58 11.75 -9.25
CA ALA A 23 5.20 11.63 -10.56
C ALA A 23 4.19 11.17 -11.64
N ALA A 24 3.34 10.19 -11.34
CA ALA A 24 2.30 9.73 -12.24
C ALA A 24 1.27 10.83 -12.56
N ALA A 25 0.86 11.61 -11.57
CA ALA A 25 -0.02 12.76 -11.76
C ALA A 25 0.64 13.84 -12.62
N ALA A 26 1.94 14.10 -12.45
CA ALA A 26 2.68 15.06 -13.27
C ALA A 26 2.76 14.61 -14.73
N VAL A 27 3.02 13.32 -14.98
CA VAL A 27 2.99 12.74 -16.33
C VAL A 27 1.58 12.85 -16.93
N TRP A 28 0.54 12.57 -16.15
CA TRP A 28 -0.84 12.68 -16.61
C TRP A 28 -1.18 14.11 -17.03
N VAL A 29 -0.79 15.11 -16.23
CA VAL A 29 -0.95 16.54 -16.60
C VAL A 29 -0.12 16.90 -17.83
N ALA A 30 1.11 16.39 -17.96
CA ALA A 30 1.96 16.68 -19.10
C ALA A 30 1.38 16.15 -20.43
N VAL A 31 0.64 15.04 -20.39
CA VAL A 31 0.05 14.41 -21.58
C VAL A 31 -1.29 15.04 -21.98
N ASP A 32 -2.17 15.30 -21.00
CA ASP A 32 -3.58 15.64 -21.26
C ASP A 32 -3.98 17.02 -20.67
N GLY A 33 -3.01 17.78 -20.16
CA GLY A 33 -3.22 19.11 -19.58
C GLY A 33 -4.00 19.08 -18.26
N GLY A 34 -4.57 20.22 -17.85
CA GLY A 34 -5.45 20.33 -16.69
C GLY A 34 -4.76 20.66 -15.35
N ASP A 35 -5.56 20.66 -14.27
CA ASP A 35 -5.10 20.99 -12.92
C ASP A 35 -4.38 19.81 -12.25
N TYR A 36 -3.15 20.05 -11.79
CA TYR A 36 -2.32 19.05 -11.12
C TYR A 36 -2.89 18.65 -9.77
N ILE A 37 -3.46 19.58 -9.01
CA ILE A 37 -3.94 19.31 -7.64
C ILE A 37 -5.11 18.32 -7.69
N SER A 38 -6.07 18.57 -8.57
CA SER A 38 -7.23 17.69 -8.78
C SER A 38 -6.80 16.28 -9.23
N ARG A 39 -5.88 16.18 -10.20
CA ARG A 39 -5.39 14.88 -10.70
C ARG A 39 -4.57 14.12 -9.67
N LEU A 40 -3.76 14.84 -8.88
CA LEU A 40 -3.02 14.27 -7.75
C LEU A 40 -3.99 13.71 -6.71
N GLY A 41 -5.04 14.46 -6.35
CA GLY A 41 -6.07 14.01 -5.42
C GLY A 41 -6.74 12.72 -5.89
N ILE A 42 -7.15 12.67 -7.16
CA ILE A 42 -7.77 11.48 -7.75
C ILE A 42 -6.80 10.29 -7.72
N ALA A 43 -5.55 10.49 -8.13
CA ALA A 43 -4.55 9.43 -8.15
C ALA A 43 -4.25 8.88 -6.74
N LEU A 44 -4.17 9.75 -5.73
CA LEU A 44 -3.99 9.36 -4.34
C LEU A 44 -5.17 8.53 -3.82
N MET A 45 -6.41 8.91 -4.15
CA MET A 45 -7.59 8.13 -3.77
C MET A 45 -7.59 6.75 -4.43
N VAL A 46 -7.32 6.68 -5.74
CA VAL A 46 -7.29 5.40 -6.48
C VAL A 46 -6.21 4.48 -5.92
N VAL A 47 -4.99 4.99 -5.71
CA VAL A 47 -3.88 4.18 -5.19
C VAL A 47 -4.12 3.80 -3.73
N GLY A 48 -4.66 4.70 -2.91
CA GLY A 48 -5.05 4.40 -1.53
C GLY A 48 -6.11 3.29 -1.44
N ALA A 49 -7.12 3.33 -2.32
CA ALA A 49 -8.13 2.29 -2.44
C ALA A 49 -7.53 0.95 -2.90
N LEU A 50 -6.64 0.97 -3.90
CA LEU A 50 -5.93 -0.23 -4.36
C LEU A 50 -5.10 -0.85 -3.24
N PHE A 51 -4.41 -0.06 -2.43
CA PHE A 51 -3.68 -0.58 -1.25
C PHE A 51 -4.63 -1.18 -0.21
N GLY A 52 -5.85 -0.67 -0.07
CA GLY A 52 -6.85 -1.28 0.81
C GLY A 52 -7.32 -2.65 0.32
N VAL A 53 -7.58 -2.79 -0.97
CA VAL A 53 -8.05 -4.07 -1.58
C VAL A 53 -6.91 -5.09 -1.70
N THR A 54 -5.70 -4.63 -2.02
CA THR A 54 -4.54 -5.49 -2.27
C THR A 54 -3.62 -5.67 -1.05
N GLY A 55 -3.86 -4.95 0.05
CA GLY A 55 -3.05 -5.05 1.27
C GLY A 55 -2.99 -6.46 1.84
N ASP A 56 -4.06 -7.24 1.68
CA ASP A 56 -4.08 -8.66 2.06
C ASP A 56 -3.46 -9.59 0.99
N LEU A 57 -3.62 -9.23 -0.28
CA LEU A 57 -3.12 -10.00 -1.43
C LEU A 57 -1.62 -9.83 -1.68
N THR A 58 -1.01 -8.79 -1.13
CA THR A 58 0.27 -8.30 -1.64
C THR A 58 1.46 -9.20 -1.38
N LEU A 59 1.47 -10.19 -0.45
CA LEU A 59 2.68 -11.02 -0.33
C LEU A 59 2.66 -12.38 0.41
N SER A 60 1.70 -12.77 1.25
CA SER A 60 1.99 -13.89 2.19
C SER A 60 1.20 -15.18 2.03
N ARG A 61 -0.08 -15.17 1.61
CA ARG A 61 -0.95 -16.33 1.86
C ARG A 61 -1.37 -17.09 0.61
N ILE A 62 -1.96 -16.43 -0.37
CA ILE A 62 -2.56 -17.14 -1.53
C ILE A 62 -1.49 -17.72 -2.47
N GLY A 63 -0.41 -16.99 -2.73
CA GLY A 63 0.65 -17.41 -3.65
C GLY A 63 1.49 -18.59 -3.15
N MET A 64 1.58 -18.81 -1.82
CA MET A 64 2.38 -19.90 -1.24
C MET A 64 1.58 -21.15 -0.89
N LEU A 65 0.24 -21.10 -0.91
CA LEU A 65 -0.60 -22.27 -0.63
C LEU A 65 -0.43 -23.36 -1.69
N GLY A 66 -0.37 -22.99 -2.97
CA GLY A 66 -0.14 -23.93 -4.08
C GLY A 66 1.19 -24.69 -3.94
N PRO A 67 2.34 -23.98 -3.94
CA PRO A 67 3.65 -24.62 -3.79
C PRO A 67 3.79 -25.45 -2.50
N ARG A 68 3.28 -24.96 -1.36
CA ARG A 68 3.39 -25.69 -0.09
C ARG A 68 2.52 -26.94 -0.04
N ALA A 69 1.32 -26.90 -0.62
CA ALA A 69 0.47 -28.07 -0.76
C ALA A 69 1.12 -29.12 -1.68
N THR A 70 1.80 -28.69 -2.75
CA THR A 70 2.56 -29.59 -3.64
C THR A 70 3.74 -30.26 -2.92
N PHE A 71 4.40 -29.58 -1.98
CA PHE A 71 5.53 -30.11 -1.21
C PHE A 71 5.16 -30.68 0.17
N GLY A 72 3.86 -30.81 0.50
CA GLY A 72 3.40 -31.35 1.78
C GLY A 72 3.77 -30.51 3.01
N LEU A 73 4.12 -29.24 2.81
CA LEU A 73 4.51 -28.33 3.87
C LEU A 73 3.28 -27.80 4.60
N ALA A 74 3.33 -27.80 5.93
CA ALA A 74 2.25 -27.26 6.76
C ALA A 74 1.96 -25.78 6.40
N PRO A 75 0.69 -25.34 6.54
CA PRO A 75 0.33 -23.93 6.40
C PRO A 75 1.22 -23.08 7.29
N GLU A 76 1.70 -21.94 6.77
CA GLU A 76 2.40 -20.97 7.62
C GLU A 76 1.46 -20.56 8.74
N ARG A 77 1.82 -20.92 9.98
CA ARG A 77 1.19 -20.35 11.16
C ARG A 77 1.76 -18.95 11.32
N GLU A 78 0.90 -18.03 11.71
CA GLU A 78 1.25 -16.68 12.15
C GLU A 78 2.09 -16.81 13.43
N GLU A 79 3.34 -17.25 13.31
CA GLU A 79 4.29 -17.13 14.40
C GLU A 79 4.56 -15.65 14.57
N ALA A 80 4.23 -15.12 15.74
CA ALA A 80 4.48 -13.75 16.18
C ALA A 80 5.97 -13.31 16.11
N GLY A 81 6.85 -14.13 15.51
CA GLY A 81 8.27 -13.87 15.25
C GLY A 81 8.68 -13.82 13.77
N GLY A 82 7.76 -14.00 12.82
CA GLY A 82 8.05 -14.08 11.37
C GLY A 82 8.30 -12.75 10.65
N GLY A 83 9.33 -11.99 11.03
CA GLY A 83 10.09 -11.10 10.14
C GLY A 83 9.46 -9.81 9.55
N ARG A 84 8.14 -9.72 9.34
CA ARG A 84 7.44 -8.51 8.88
C ARG A 84 6.40 -8.07 9.89
N VAL A 85 6.57 -6.85 10.40
CA VAL A 85 5.68 -6.28 11.41
C VAL A 85 4.44 -5.66 10.76
N LEU A 86 4.54 -5.25 9.49
CA LEU A 86 3.46 -4.61 8.76
C LEU A 86 2.57 -5.65 8.04
N THR A 87 1.42 -5.95 8.65
CA THR A 87 0.38 -6.80 8.06
C THR A 87 -0.45 -6.02 7.02
N GLY A 88 -1.31 -6.71 6.25
CA GLY A 88 -2.21 -6.05 5.31
C GLY A 88 -3.12 -5.00 5.96
N VAL A 89 -3.57 -5.26 7.20
CA VAL A 89 -4.32 -4.29 8.02
C VAL A 89 -3.45 -3.06 8.33
N GLY A 90 -2.16 -3.26 8.65
CA GLY A 90 -1.22 -2.17 8.86
C GLY A 90 -1.00 -1.32 7.61
N ILE A 91 -0.88 -1.95 6.42
CA ILE A 91 -0.75 -1.22 5.15
C ILE A 91 -2.00 -0.37 4.89
N PHE A 92 -3.19 -0.93 5.10
CA PHE A 92 -4.43 -0.18 4.93
C PHE A 92 -4.50 1.03 5.88
N LEU A 93 -4.28 0.82 7.18
CA LEU A 93 -4.42 1.87 8.19
C LEU A 93 -3.36 2.96 8.10
N PHE A 94 -2.10 2.60 7.81
CA PHE A 94 -0.98 3.54 7.84
C PHE A 94 -0.57 4.07 6.47
N VAL A 95 -1.05 3.49 5.37
CA VAL A 95 -0.71 3.93 4.00
C VAL A 95 -1.96 4.23 3.19
N GLY A 96 -2.84 3.24 3.00
CA GLY A 96 -4.02 3.38 2.14
C GLY A 96 -4.99 4.48 2.60
N LEU A 97 -5.35 4.45 3.88
CA LEU A 97 -6.30 5.40 4.48
C LEU A 97 -5.74 6.84 4.52
N PRO A 98 -4.49 7.09 4.94
CA PRO A 98 -3.87 8.42 4.82
C PRO A 98 -3.81 8.95 3.38
N LEU A 99 -3.45 8.12 2.40
CA LEU A 99 -3.44 8.53 0.99
C LEU A 99 -4.84 8.93 0.51
N MET A 100 -5.88 8.16 0.86
CA MET A 100 -7.25 8.52 0.52
C MET A 100 -7.69 9.83 1.17
N LEU A 101 -7.40 10.03 2.46
CA LEU A 101 -7.78 11.25 3.17
C LEU A 101 -7.11 12.49 2.56
N ILE A 102 -5.82 12.41 2.24
CA ILE A 102 -5.11 13.49 1.54
C ILE A 102 -5.73 13.71 0.17
N GLY A 103 -6.04 12.63 -0.57
CA GLY A 103 -6.67 12.74 -1.89
C GLY A 103 -8.03 13.45 -1.84
N ILE A 104 -8.88 13.10 -0.87
CA ILE A 104 -10.18 13.76 -0.64
C ILE A 104 -9.97 15.24 -0.34
N LEU A 105 -9.05 15.57 0.58
CA LEU A 105 -8.77 16.95 0.98
C LEU A 105 -8.28 17.82 -0.19
N LEU A 106 -7.59 17.24 -1.18
CA LEU A 106 -7.11 17.98 -2.35
C LEU A 106 -8.21 18.25 -3.39
N ILE A 107 -9.33 17.52 -3.32
CA ILE A 107 -10.44 17.64 -4.28
C ILE A 107 -11.58 18.52 -3.71
N THR A 108 -11.74 18.54 -2.39
CA THR A 108 -12.75 19.35 -1.68
C THR A 108 -12.27 20.75 -1.37
#